data_AF-A0A949AMT6-F1
#
_entry.id   AF-A0A949AMT6-F1
#
_cell.length_a   1.000
_cell.length_b   1.000
_cell.length_c   1.000
_cell.angle_alpha   90.00
_cell.angle_beta   90.00
_cell.angle_gamma   90.00
#
_symmetry.space_group_name_H-M   'P 1'
#
loop_
_entity.id
_entity.type
_entity.pdbx_description
1 polymer ?
#
loop_
_entity_poly.entity_id
_entity_poly.type
_entity_poly.pdbx_seq_one_letter_code
_entity_poly.pdbx_strand_id
1 'polypeptide(L)'
;MVDELSASEQADILADMEVENAEAILDEMSFDDAAKTREILQYPKYSAGGIMNTEFLAYEENTTVGQVLDDLNNNAEKYSDYQIQYIYLTSMTRQLM
;
A
#
# COMPACT_ATOMS: atom_id res chain seq x y z
N MET A 1 -4.33 -12.44 10.85
CA MET A 1 -2.98 -12.22 11.43
C MET A 1 -2.03 -11.61 10.40
N VAL A 2 -1.91 -12.16 9.19
CA VAL A 2 -1.12 -11.53 8.11
C VAL A 2 -1.94 -10.42 7.41
N ASP A 3 -3.26 -10.57 7.31
CA ASP A 3 -4.14 -9.59 6.65
C ASP A 3 -4.29 -8.25 7.40
N GLU A 4 -3.84 -8.18 8.65
CA GLU A 4 -3.84 -6.94 9.45
C GLU A 4 -2.51 -6.16 9.30
N LEU A 5 -1.53 -6.73 8.60
CA LEU A 5 -0.25 -6.10 8.33
C LEU A 5 -0.31 -5.29 7.03
N SER A 6 0.50 -4.23 6.94
CA SER A 6 0.70 -3.52 5.68
C SER A 6 1.39 -4.40 4.64
N ALA A 7 1.26 -4.06 3.36
CA ALA A 7 1.87 -4.83 2.28
C ALA A 7 3.41 -4.95 2.41
N SER A 8 4.05 -3.94 2.99
CA SER A 8 5.50 -3.93 3.21
C SER A 8 5.93 -4.89 4.33
N GLU A 9 5.17 -4.95 5.43
CA GLU A 9 5.40 -5.88 6.53
C GLU A 9 5.15 -7.33 6.09
N GLN A 10 4.11 -7.56 5.28
CA GLN A 10 3.87 -8.85 4.64
C GLN A 10 5.07 -9.24 3.77
N ALA A 11 5.52 -8.34 2.88
CA ALA A 11 6.65 -8.60 2.00
C ALA A 11 7.94 -8.86 2.78
N ASP A 12 8.20 -8.13 3.86
CA ASP A 12 9.38 -8.32 4.71
C ASP A 12 9.45 -9.73 5.31
N ILE A 13 8.31 -10.23 5.80
CA ILE A 13 8.16 -11.59 6.35
C ILE A 13 8.35 -12.64 5.25
N LEU A 14 7.70 -12.45 4.09
CA LEU A 14 7.75 -13.42 2.99
C LEU A 14 9.13 -13.46 2.31
N ALA A 15 9.87 -12.36 2.30
CA ALA A 15 11.17 -12.25 1.63
C ALA A 15 12.24 -13.21 2.21
N ASP A 16 12.09 -13.61 3.47
CA ASP A 16 13.03 -14.52 4.16
C ASP A 16 12.58 -16.00 4.09
N MET A 17 11.44 -16.30 3.46
CA MET A 17 10.88 -17.65 3.34
C MET A 17 11.34 -18.38 2.06
N GLU A 18 11.22 -19.71 2.07
CA GLU A 18 11.30 -20.48 0.83
C GLU A 18 10.13 -20.13 -0.09
N VAL A 19 10.40 -20.05 -1.39
CA VAL A 19 9.44 -19.59 -2.42
C VAL A 19 8.12 -20.37 -2.34
N GLU A 20 8.18 -21.68 -2.15
CA GLU A 20 7.01 -22.54 -2.06
C GLU A 20 6.10 -22.18 -0.88
N ASN A 21 6.68 -21.82 0.27
CA ASN A 21 5.94 -21.40 1.45
C ASN A 21 5.38 -19.98 1.29
N ALA A 22 6.14 -19.08 0.67
CA ALA A 22 5.69 -17.71 0.40
C ALA A 22 4.49 -17.69 -0.55
N GLU A 23 4.54 -18.48 -1.64
CA GLU A 23 3.43 -18.59 -2.59
C GLU A 23 2.19 -19.22 -1.94
N ALA A 24 2.36 -20.25 -1.11
CA ALA A 24 1.23 -20.85 -0.39
C ALA A 24 0.50 -19.83 0.52
N ILE A 25 1.23 -18.88 1.12
CA ILE A 25 0.62 -17.81 1.91
C ILE A 25 -0.05 -16.78 1.00
N LEU A 26 0.61 -16.37 -0.09
CA LEU A 26 0.05 -15.41 -1.06
C LEU A 26 -1.25 -15.90 -1.70
N ASP A 27 -1.41 -17.21 -1.88
CA ASP A 27 -2.62 -17.83 -2.45
C ASP A 27 -3.82 -17.82 -1.48
N GLU A 28 -3.57 -17.71 -0.17
CA GLU A 28 -4.61 -17.59 0.85
C GLU A 28 -5.00 -16.13 1.15
N MET A 29 -4.20 -15.17 0.69
CA MET A 29 -4.46 -13.74 0.84
C MET A 29 -5.55 -13.24 -0.12
N SER A 30 -6.11 -12.07 0.18
CA SER A 30 -6.99 -11.39 -0.78
C SER A 30 -6.22 -11.06 -2.07
N PHE A 31 -6.91 -11.03 -3.20
CA PHE A 31 -6.27 -10.72 -4.49
C PHE A 31 -5.52 -9.37 -4.46
N ASP A 32 -6.12 -8.36 -3.85
CA ASP A 32 -5.54 -7.02 -3.78
C ASP A 32 -4.30 -6.97 -2.88
N ASP A 33 -4.34 -7.65 -1.73
CA ASP A 33 -3.20 -7.67 -0.81
C ASP A 33 -2.05 -8.47 -1.42
N ALA A 34 -2.33 -9.67 -1.94
CA ALA A 34 -1.33 -10.50 -2.60
C ALA A 34 -0.66 -9.76 -3.79
N ALA A 35 -1.43 -8.99 -4.56
CA ALA A 35 -0.89 -8.20 -5.67
C ALA A 35 0.09 -7.12 -5.18
N LYS A 36 -0.26 -6.37 -4.12
CA LYS A 36 0.62 -5.35 -3.52
C LYS A 36 1.87 -5.97 -2.91
N THR A 37 1.74 -7.07 -2.17
CA THR A 37 2.89 -7.75 -1.57
C THR A 37 3.84 -8.27 -2.66
N ARG A 38 3.30 -8.85 -3.74
CA ARG A 38 4.10 -9.27 -4.91
C ARG A 38 4.78 -8.11 -5.62
N GLU A 39 4.17 -6.92 -5.63
CA GLU A 39 4.83 -5.72 -6.17
C GLU A 39 6.06 -5.34 -5.34
N ILE A 40 5.94 -5.32 -4.01
CA ILE A 40 7.05 -4.97 -3.12
C ILE A 40 8.18 -6.01 -3.18
N LEU A 41 7.84 -7.30 -3.23
CA LEU A 41 8.81 -8.40 -3.33
C LEU A 41 9.69 -8.36 -4.59
N GLN A 42 9.31 -7.59 -5.62
CA GLN A 42 10.15 -7.37 -6.80
C GLN A 42 11.36 -6.47 -6.53
N TYR A 43 11.34 -5.72 -5.43
CA TYR A 43 12.42 -4.82 -5.06
C TYR A 43 13.36 -5.46 -4.03
N PRO A 44 14.65 -5.11 -4.02
CA PRO A 44 15.55 -5.55 -2.96
C PRO A 44 15.04 -5.09 -1.58
N LYS A 45 15.08 -5.98 -0.57
CA LYS A 45 14.55 -5.79 0.79
C LYS A 45 14.86 -4.42 1.41
N TYR A 46 16.11 -3.95 1.29
CA TYR A 46 16.54 -2.67 1.88
C TYR A 46 16.59 -1.49 0.88
N SER A 47 16.00 -1.65 -0.30
CA SER A 47 15.85 -0.55 -1.26
C SER A 47 14.61 0.29 -0.93
N ALA A 48 14.51 1.48 -1.53
CA ALA A 48 13.33 2.32 -1.36
C ALA A 48 12.02 1.58 -1.68
N GLY A 49 11.99 0.77 -2.74
CA GLY A 49 10.82 -0.03 -3.10
C GLY A 49 10.57 -1.24 -2.20
N GLY A 50 11.60 -1.76 -1.51
CA GLY A 50 11.46 -2.86 -0.56
C GLY A 50 10.95 -2.44 0.81
N ILE A 51 11.11 -1.15 1.17
CA ILE A 51 10.67 -0.58 2.46
C ILE A 51 9.50 0.41 2.32
N MET A 52 8.91 0.54 1.12
CA MET A 52 7.80 1.47 0.88
C MET A 52 6.47 0.90 1.37
N ASN A 53 5.56 1.79 1.79
CA ASN A 53 4.16 1.45 2.03
C ASN A 53 3.30 1.85 0.83
N THR A 54 2.32 1.02 0.49
CA THR A 54 1.35 1.30 -0.59
C THR A 54 0.10 2.03 -0.08
N GLU A 55 -0.08 2.10 1.23
CA GLU A 55 -1.19 2.71 1.95
C GLU A 55 -0.96 4.22 2.14
N PHE A 56 -1.02 4.98 1.05
CA PHE A 56 -0.92 6.43 1.06
C PHE A 56 -2.13 7.08 0.36
N LEU A 57 -2.32 8.38 0.62
CA LEU A 57 -3.35 9.16 -0.05
C LEU A 57 -2.73 10.10 -1.08
N ALA A 58 -3.26 10.05 -2.29
CA ALA A 58 -2.91 10.97 -3.36
C ALA A 58 -4.16 11.48 -4.07
N TYR A 59 -4.20 12.77 -4.36
CA TYR A 59 -5.30 13.41 -5.08
C TYR A 59 -4.80 14.16 -6.31
N GLU A 60 -5.68 14.37 -7.28
CA GLU A 60 -5.36 15.22 -8.42
C GLU A 60 -5.26 16.69 -8.01
N GLU A 61 -4.42 17.47 -8.69
CA GLU A 61 -4.17 18.89 -8.40
C GLU A 61 -5.42 19.78 -8.34
N ASN A 62 -6.46 19.41 -9.09
CA ASN A 62 -7.70 20.16 -9.18
C ASN A 62 -8.73 19.74 -8.11
N THR A 63 -8.38 18.79 -7.23
CA THR A 63 -9.26 18.33 -6.15
C THR A 63 -9.39 19.41 -5.09
N THR A 64 -10.62 19.80 -4.79
CA THR A 64 -10.90 20.81 -3.76
C THR A 64 -10.76 20.23 -2.36
N VAL A 65 -10.48 21.08 -1.38
CA VAL A 65 -10.44 20.68 0.04
C VAL A 65 -11.74 20.01 0.49
N GLY A 66 -12.89 20.48 0.02
CA GLY A 66 -14.19 19.87 0.33
C GLY A 66 -14.27 18.42 -0.14
N GLN A 67 -13.85 18.15 -1.38
CA GLN A 67 -13.83 16.79 -1.94
C GLN A 67 -12.86 15.86 -1.20
N VAL A 68 -11.70 16.38 -0.77
CA VAL A 68 -10.74 15.61 0.05
C VAL A 68 -11.37 15.26 1.40
N LEU A 69 -12.01 16.22 2.07
CA LEU A 69 -12.69 15.96 3.35
C LEU A 69 -13.84 14.96 3.21
N ASP A 70 -14.60 15.05 2.12
CA ASP A 70 -15.66 14.09 1.82
C ASP A 70 -15.09 12.67 1.62
N ASP A 71 -13.99 12.53 0.87
CA ASP A 71 -13.31 11.24 0.69
C ASP A 71 -12.79 10.67 2.01
N LEU A 72 -12.12 11.50 2.82
CA LEU A 72 -11.62 11.10 4.14
C LEU A 72 -12.74 10.64 5.07
N ASN A 73 -13.88 11.33 5.09
CA ASN A 73 -15.02 10.95 5.92
C ASN A 73 -15.69 9.67 5.42
N ASN A 74 -15.89 9.54 4.11
CA ASN A 74 -16.57 8.38 3.52
C ASN A 74 -15.74 7.09 3.66
N ASN A 75 -14.41 7.20 3.74
CA ASN A 75 -13.48 6.07 3.85
C ASN A 75 -12.77 6.02 5.21
N ALA A 76 -13.31 6.66 6.25
CA ALA A 76 -12.64 6.82 7.54
C ALA A 76 -12.20 5.49 8.18
N GLU A 77 -13.01 4.43 8.05
CA GLU A 77 -12.68 3.09 8.55
C GLU A 77 -11.50 2.46 7.80
N LYS A 78 -11.42 2.65 6.47
CA LYS A 78 -10.29 2.15 5.67
C LYS A 78 -9.02 2.93 5.98
N TYR A 79 -9.14 4.25 6.12
CA TYR A 79 -8.00 5.13 6.30
C TYR A 79 -7.51 5.19 7.75
N SER A 80 -8.28 4.70 8.72
CA SER A 80 -7.80 4.63 10.11
C SER A 80 -6.59 3.71 10.27
N ASP A 81 -6.47 2.71 9.39
CA ASP A 81 -5.35 1.77 9.38
C ASP A 81 -4.13 2.35 8.64
N TYR A 82 -4.33 3.42 7.87
CA TYR A 82 -3.27 4.06 7.11
C TYR A 82 -2.63 5.09 8.06
N GLN A 83 -1.33 4.98 8.33
CA GLN A 83 -0.61 5.94 9.17
C GLN A 83 -0.38 7.28 8.44
N ILE A 84 -1.48 7.94 8.03
CA ILE A 84 -1.47 9.11 7.15
C ILE A 84 -0.90 10.31 7.89
N GLN A 85 0.31 10.73 7.49
CA GLN A 85 0.92 11.99 7.92
C GLN A 85 0.89 13.06 6.82
N TYR A 86 0.92 12.61 5.57
CA TYR A 86 1.00 13.45 4.39
C TYR A 86 0.01 12.97 3.34
N ILE A 87 -0.48 13.94 2.58
CA ILE A 87 -1.29 13.70 1.38
C ILE A 87 -0.48 14.23 0.20
N TYR A 88 -0.42 13.44 -0.87
CA TYR A 88 0.33 13.76 -2.07
C TYR A 88 -0.57 14.36 -3.15
N LEU A 89 -0.02 15.24 -3.99
CA LEU A 89 -0.69 15.75 -5.19
C LEU A 89 -0.07 15.13 -6.43
N THR A 90 -0.92 14.67 -7.34
CA THR A 90 -0.49 14.05 -8.58
C THR A 90 -1.10 14.74 -9.80
N SER A 91 -0.36 14.69 -10.91
CA SER A 91 -0.90 15.01 -12.22
C SER A 91 -1.82 13.89 -12.73
N MET A 92 -2.55 14.15 -13.81
CA MET A 92 -3.38 13.13 -14.48
C MET A 92 -2.59 11.88 -14.93
N THR A 93 -1.26 11.99 -15.09
CA THR A 93 -0.38 10.86 -15.46
C THR A 93 0.23 10.15 -14.25
N ARG A 94 -0.31 10.38 -13.03
CA ARG A 94 0.19 9.85 -11.76
C ARG A 94 1.66 10.20 -11.46
N GLN A 95 2.09 11.39 -11.87
CA GLN A 95 3.38 11.94 -11.47
C GLN A 95 3.19 12.84 -10.25
N LEU A 96 4.04 12.67 -9.25
CA LEU A 96 4.09 13.54 -8.08
C LEU A 96 4.50 14.96 -8.52
N MET A 97 3.85 15.98 -7.94
CA MET A 97 4.18 17.39 -8.15
C MET A 97 4.89 18.02 -6.96
#